data_AF-A0A4R4USI2-F1
#
_entry.id   AF-A0A4R4USI2-F1
#
_cell.length_a   1.000
_cell.length_b   1.000
_cell.length_c   1.000
_cell.angle_alpha   90.00
_cell.angle_beta   90.00
_cell.angle_gamma   90.00
#
_symmetry.space_group_name_H-M   'P 1'
#
loop_
_entity.id
_entity.type
_entity.pdbx_description
1 polymer ?
#
loop_
_entity_poly.entity_id
_entity_poly.type
_entity_poly.pdbx_seq_one_letter_code
_entity_poly.pdbx_strand_id
1 'polypeptide(L)' 'MSEKPESERSDWTDQDLLTRREAGERVRAEMAETQARLEATDPSQADERAALERRLAALRSHAAAAPADPSGA' A
#
# COMPACT_ATOMS: atom_id res chain seq x y z
N MET A 1 -6.57 -42.43 8.88
CA MET A 1 -6.03 -41.21 9.50
C MET A 1 -5.16 -40.52 8.46
N SER A 2 -5.66 -39.44 7.87
CA SER A 2 -4.88 -38.45 7.11
C SER A 2 -5.68 -37.16 7.11
N GLU A 3 -5.79 -36.55 8.28
CA GLU A 3 -6.28 -35.19 8.44
C GLU A 3 -5.09 -34.27 8.12
N LYS A 4 -5.12 -33.69 6.93
CA LYS A 4 -4.11 -32.73 6.46
C LYS A 4 -4.11 -31.54 7.43
N PRO A 5 -2.98 -31.19 8.06
CA PRO A 5 -2.97 -30.39 9.28
C PRO A 5 -3.43 -28.96 9.00
N GLU A 6 -4.38 -28.48 9.79
CA GLU A 6 -4.87 -27.09 9.77
C GLU A 6 -3.74 -26.06 9.96
N SER A 7 -2.61 -26.47 10.57
CA SER A 7 -1.39 -25.68 10.76
C SER A 7 -0.80 -25.14 9.46
N GLU A 8 -0.77 -25.93 8.37
CA GLU A 8 -0.20 -25.46 7.10
C GLU A 8 -1.03 -24.32 6.51
N ARG A 9 -2.36 -24.35 6.65
CA ARG A 9 -3.23 -23.27 6.17
C ARG A 9 -3.11 -21.98 7.00
N SER A 10 -2.86 -22.11 8.30
CA SER A 10 -2.70 -20.98 9.21
C SER A 10 -1.41 -20.21 8.92
N ASP A 11 -0.29 -20.91 8.71
CA ASP A 11 1.03 -20.28 8.49
C ASP A 11 1.09 -19.49 7.18
N TRP A 12 0.48 -20.02 6.11
CA TRP A 12 0.38 -19.30 4.82
C TRP A 12 -0.54 -18.07 4.90
N THR A 13 -1.58 -18.12 5.72
CA THR A 13 -2.50 -16.99 5.91
C THR A 13 -1.85 -15.87 6.71
N ASP A 14 -1.15 -16.20 7.80
CA ASP A 14 -0.40 -15.22 8.61
C ASP A 14 0.73 -14.56 7.79
N GLN A 15 1.42 -15.34 6.96
CA GLN A 15 2.44 -14.83 6.04
C GLN A 15 1.86 -13.87 4.98
N ASP A 16 0.67 -14.16 4.42
CA ASP A 16 0.00 -13.25 3.50
C ASP A 16 -0.38 -11.92 4.17
N LEU A 17 -0.90 -11.98 5.40
CA LEU A 17 -1.24 -10.80 6.20
C LEU A 17 0.00 -9.94 6.51
N LEU A 18 1.11 -10.58 6.90
CA LEU A 18 2.39 -9.90 7.11
C LEU A 18 2.87 -9.20 5.84
N THR A 19 2.85 -9.91 4.71
CA THR A 19 3.25 -9.37 3.40
C THR A 19 2.39 -8.19 2.99
N ARG A 20 1.07 -8.27 3.20
CA ARG A 20 0.12 -7.19 2.89
C ARG A 20 0.36 -5.96 3.77
N ARG A 21 0.68 -6.17 5.05
CA ARG A 21 1.02 -5.09 5.98
C ARG A 21 2.31 -4.38 5.55
N GLU A 22 3.36 -5.12 5.23
CA GLU A 22 4.63 -4.56 4.76
C GLU A 22 4.46 -3.78 3.44
N ALA A 23 3.68 -4.33 2.50
CA ALA A 23 3.33 -3.64 1.26
C ALA A 23 2.57 -2.33 1.54
N GLY A 24 1.61 -2.35 2.46
CA GLY A 24 0.88 -1.15 2.89
C GLY A 24 1.79 -0.10 3.55
N GLU A 25 2.75 -0.52 4.37
CA GLU A 25 3.75 0.38 4.97
C GLU A 25 4.64 1.03 3.92
N ARG A 26 5.09 0.26 2.91
CA ARG A 26 5.87 0.78 1.80
C ARG A 26 5.09 1.80 0.97
N VAL A 27 3.83 1.51 0.64
CA VAL A 27 2.97 2.44 -0.10
C VAL A 27 2.75 3.74 0.68
N ARG A 28 2.53 3.67 2.00
CA ARG A 28 2.43 4.86 2.86
C ARG A 28 3.72 5.69 2.89
N ALA A 29 4.88 5.04 2.95
CA ALA A 29 6.17 5.73 2.89
C ALA A 29 6.36 6.47 1.56
N GLU A 30 6.05 5.82 0.43
CA GLU A 30 6.13 6.47 -0.90
C GLU A 30 5.15 7.64 -1.06
N MET A 31 3.95 7.55 -0.47
CA MET A 31 3.02 8.68 -0.44
C MET A 31 3.58 9.87 0.32
N ALA A 32 4.16 9.63 1.51
CA ALA A 32 4.74 10.68 2.34
C ALA A 32 5.92 11.36 1.63
N GLU A 33 6.79 10.59 0.99
CA GLU A 33 7.90 11.12 0.18
C GLU A 33 7.39 11.96 -1.00
N THR A 34 6.40 11.45 -1.74
CA THR A 34 5.82 12.16 -2.90
C THR A 34 5.14 13.47 -2.47
N GLN A 35 4.44 13.47 -1.33
CA GLN A 35 3.83 14.66 -0.76
C GLN A 35 4.88 15.69 -0.34
N ALA A 36 5.91 15.28 0.40
CA ALA A 36 7.00 16.16 0.81
C ALA A 36 7.71 16.79 -0.41
N ARG A 37 7.90 16.01 -1.48
CA ARG A 37 8.46 16.52 -2.72
C ARG A 37 7.54 17.56 -3.39
N LEU A 38 6.23 17.31 -3.42
CA LEU A 38 5.26 18.28 -3.95
C LEU A 38 5.25 19.60 -3.17
N GLU A 39 5.43 19.54 -1.85
CA GLU A 39 5.54 20.71 -0.97
C GLU A 39 6.85 21.48 -1.20
N ALA A 40 7.94 20.77 -1.50
CA ALA A 40 9.24 21.36 -1.82
C ALA A 40 9.35 21.87 -3.26
N THR A 41 8.53 21.37 -4.19
CA THR A 41 8.53 21.81 -5.60
C THR A 41 7.95 23.22 -5.73
N ASP A 42 8.73 24.11 -6.35
CA ASP A 42 8.35 25.49 -6.61
C ASP A 42 7.00 25.60 -7.36
N PRO A 43 6.10 26.52 -6.97
CA PRO A 43 4.79 26.67 -7.60
C PRO A 43 4.84 27.05 -9.10
N SER A 44 5.95 27.62 -9.59
CA SER A 44 6.15 27.91 -11.02
C SER A 44 6.45 26.66 -11.85
N GLN A 45 6.87 25.56 -11.23
CA GLN A 45 7.15 24.27 -11.87
C GLN A 45 5.86 23.45 -12.07
N ALA A 46 4.93 24.00 -12.85
CA ALA A 46 3.57 23.44 -13.00
C ALA A 46 3.58 21.98 -13.50
N ASP A 47 4.44 21.64 -14.45
CA ASP A 47 4.55 20.28 -14.99
C ASP A 47 5.06 19.27 -13.95
N GLU A 48 6.06 19.65 -13.15
CA GLU A 48 6.61 18.79 -12.10
C GLU A 48 5.57 18.56 -10.98
N ARG A 49 4.87 19.61 -10.56
CA ARG A 49 3.77 19.51 -9.59
C ARG A 49 2.65 18.61 -10.10
N ALA A 50 2.20 18.81 -11.34
CA ALA A 50 1.16 17.98 -11.94
C ALA A 50 1.58 16.50 -12.05
N ALA A 51 2.86 16.22 -12.31
CA ALA A 51 3.37 14.85 -12.31
C ALA A 51 3.34 14.22 -10.90
N LEU A 52 3.76 14.96 -9.88
CA LEU A 52 3.74 14.50 -8.49
C LEU A 52 2.31 14.30 -7.96
N GLU A 53 1.39 15.20 -8.30
CA GLU A 53 -0.03 15.07 -7.96
C GLU A 53 -0.67 13.83 -8.58
N ARG A 54 -0.38 13.54 -9.86
CA ARG A 54 -0.84 12.31 -10.51
C ARG A 54 -0.25 11.06 -9.85
N ARG A 55 1.04 11.07 -9.51
CA ARG A 55 1.67 9.95 -8.78
C ARG A 55 1.00 9.72 -7.43
N LEU A 56 0.76 10.79 -6.68
CA LEU A 56 0.11 10.72 -5.38
C LEU A 56 -1.34 10.19 -5.48
N ALA A 57 -2.09 10.64 -6.49
CA ALA A 57 -3.44 10.13 -6.76
C ALA A 57 -3.43 8.63 -7.11
N ALA A 58 -2.47 8.18 -7.92
CA ALA A 58 -2.31 6.77 -8.27
C ALA A 58 -1.97 5.91 -7.04
N LEU A 59 -1.04 6.36 -6.20
CA LEU A 59 -0.70 5.68 -4.94
C LEU A 59 -1.90 5.59 -4.01
N ARG A 60 -2.70 6.67 -3.88
CA ARG A 60 -3.91 6.70 -3.04
C ARG A 60 -4.96 5.72 -3.54
N SER A 61 -5.17 5.69 -4.86
CA SER A 61 -6.07 4.73 -5.50
C SER A 61 -5.61 3.28 -5.26
N HIS A 62 -4.32 3.02 -5.40
CA HIS A 62 -3.74 1.69 -5.13
C HIS A 62 -3.92 1.26 -3.67
N ALA A 63 -3.67 2.16 -2.71
CA ALA A 63 -3.88 1.86 -1.30
C ALA A 63 -5.36 1.64 -0.94
N ALA A 64 -6.29 2.34 -1.60
CA ALA A 64 -7.72 2.16 -1.41
C ALA A 64 -8.26 0.88 -2.05
N ALA A 65 -7.64 0.43 -3.15
CA ALA A 65 -7.96 -0.82 -3.84
C ALA A 65 -7.30 -2.04 -3.19
N ALA A 66 -6.23 -1.85 -2.42
CA ALA A 66 -5.68 -2.91 -1.59
C ALA A 66 -6.75 -3.32 -0.57
N PRO A 67 -7.13 -4.61 -0.51
CA PRO A 67 -8.18 -5.04 0.39
C PRO A 67 -7.76 -4.77 1.84
N ALA A 68 -8.41 -3.80 2.47
CA ALA A 68 -8.61 -3.84 3.91
C ALA A 68 -9.37 -5.14 4.18
N ASP A 69 -8.68 -6.07 4.80
CA ASP A 69 -9.11 -7.41 5.13
C ASP A 69 -10.62 -7.51 5.46
N PRO A 70 -11.45 -8.24 4.68
CA PRO A 70 -12.82 -8.55 5.08
C PRO A 70 -12.87 -9.83 5.93
N SER A 71 -12.02 -9.96 6.95
CA SER A 71 -12.21 -11.02 7.96
C SER A 71 -12.91 -10.44 9.18
N GLY A 72 -14.23 -10.52 9.13
CA GLY A 72 -15.14 -10.05 10.16
C GLY A 72 -16.56 -10.56 9.91
N ALA A 73 -16.73 -11.87 9.74
CA ALA A 73 -17.99 -12.61 9.94
C ALA A 73 -17.70 -14.11 10.05
#